data_AF-A0A957RCD1-F1
#
_entry.id   AF-A0A957RCD1-F1
#
_cell.length_a   1.000
_cell.length_b   1.000
_cell.length_c   1.000
_cell.angle_alpha   90.00
_cell.angle_beta   90.00
_cell.angle_gamma   90.00
#
_symmetry.space_group_name_H-M   'P 1'
#
loop_
_entity.id
_entity.type
_entity.pdbx_description
1 polymer ?
#
loop_
_entity_poly.entity_id
_entity_poly.type
_entity_poly.pdbx_seq_one_letter_code
_entity_poly.pdbx_strand_id
1 'polypeptide(L)' 'MRSIVDPSTSFAWTPPAGWLRITAIDAHTGGEPLRVITGGFPPLAGDTILAKRRAAREQFDHLRRALMW' A
#
# COMPACT_ATOMS: atom_id res chain seq x y z
N MET A 1 -5.01 -38.04 -10.99
CA MET A 1 -6.19 -37.24 -10.56
C MET A 1 -5.66 -35.99 -9.88
N ARG A 2 -5.96 -34.80 -10.42
CA ARG A 2 -5.26 -33.54 -10.10
C ARG A 2 -5.48 -33.14 -8.64
N SER A 3 -4.40 -33.03 -7.86
CA SER A 3 -4.45 -32.38 -6.55
C SER A 3 -4.53 -30.88 -6.77
N ILE A 4 -5.64 -30.34 -6.29
CA ILE A 4 -5.95 -28.92 -6.14
C ILE A 4 -4.87 -28.31 -5.22
N VAL A 5 -4.36 -27.14 -5.61
CA VAL A 5 -3.44 -26.34 -4.79
C VAL A 5 -4.20 -25.90 -3.54
N ASP A 6 -3.67 -26.22 -2.36
CA ASP A 6 -4.25 -25.84 -1.07
C ASP A 6 -4.01 -24.33 -0.81
N PRO A 7 -5.06 -23.51 -0.61
CA PRO A 7 -4.94 -22.09 -0.28
C PRO A 7 -4.23 -21.81 1.07
N SER A 8 -3.93 -22.83 1.89
CA SER A 8 -3.19 -22.70 3.14
C SER A 8 -1.67 -22.56 2.98
N THR A 9 -1.14 -22.72 1.77
CA THR A 9 0.32 -22.71 1.53
C THR A 9 0.85 -21.27 1.51
N SER A 10 1.12 -20.72 2.71
CA SER A 10 1.82 -19.45 2.88
C SER A 10 3.25 -19.57 2.33
N PHE A 11 3.65 -18.67 1.42
CA PHE A 11 5.06 -18.50 1.06
C PHE A 11 5.82 -18.01 2.30
N ALA A 12 6.62 -18.89 2.90
CA ALA A 12 7.41 -18.61 4.11
C ALA A 12 8.66 -17.73 3.83
N TRP A 13 8.46 -16.64 3.09
CA TRP A 13 9.49 -15.64 2.86
C TRP A 13 9.27 -14.44 3.78
N THR A 14 10.31 -13.99 4.45
CA THR A 14 10.27 -12.83 5.35
C THR A 14 11.19 -11.73 4.81
N PRO A 15 10.70 -10.50 4.56
CA PRO A 15 11.55 -9.40 4.13
C PRO A 15 12.50 -8.99 5.26
N PRO A 16 13.68 -8.41 4.95
CA PRO A 16 14.55 -7.83 5.95
C PRO A 16 13.83 -6.81 6.85
N ALA A 17 14.15 -6.80 8.14
CA ALA A 17 13.44 -6.00 9.15
C ALA A 17 13.44 -4.47 8.89
N GLY A 18 14.41 -3.96 8.12
CA GLY A 18 14.55 -2.53 7.82
C GLY A 18 13.80 -2.06 6.56
N TRP A 19 13.11 -2.94 5.85
CA TRP A 19 12.38 -2.54 4.65
C TRP A 19 11.07 -1.86 4.99
N LEU A 20 10.75 -0.80 4.24
CA LEU A 20 9.45 -0.17 4.32
C LEU A 20 8.38 -1.17 3.87
N ARG A 21 7.46 -1.49 4.78
CA ARG A 21 6.31 -2.36 4.51
C ARG A 21 5.05 -1.52 4.44
N ILE A 22 4.46 -1.39 3.26
CA ILE A 22 3.15 -0.75 3.07
C ILE A 22 2.11 -1.85 2.88
N THR A 23 1.03 -1.77 3.64
CA THR A 23 -0.14 -2.65 3.48
C THR A 23 -1.24 -1.88 2.77
N ALA A 24 -1.93 -2.55 1.85
CA ALA A 24 -3.01 -1.92 1.10
C ALA A 24 -4.14 -2.92 0.79
N ILE A 25 -5.32 -2.37 0.55
CA ILE A 25 -6.46 -3.07 -0.04
C ILE A 25 -6.66 -2.51 -1.44
N ASP A 26 -6.59 -3.39 -2.44
CA ASP A 26 -6.91 -3.04 -3.82
C ASP A 26 -8.39 -3.33 -4.08
N ALA A 27 -9.06 -2.37 -4.72
CA ALA A 27 -10.47 -2.39 -5.04
C ALA A 27 -10.69 -1.76 -6.42
N HIS A 28 -11.92 -1.85 -6.93
CA HIS A 28 -12.32 -1.12 -8.13
C HIS A 28 -13.79 -0.71 -8.06
N THR A 29 -14.15 0.32 -8.82
CA THR A 29 -15.55 0.71 -9.05
C THR A 29 -15.71 1.01 -10.53
N GLY A 30 -16.63 0.33 -11.21
CA GLY A 30 -16.78 0.49 -12.67
C GLY A 30 -15.57 0.04 -13.50
N GLY A 31 -14.64 -0.73 -12.90
CA GLY A 31 -13.39 -1.14 -13.53
C GLY A 31 -12.21 -0.21 -13.23
N GLU A 32 -12.47 0.97 -12.66
CA GLU A 32 -11.42 1.90 -12.27
C GLU A 32 -10.70 1.44 -10.99
N PRO A 33 -9.37 1.30 -11.01
CA PRO A 33 -8.60 0.81 -9.88
C PRO A 33 -8.54 1.83 -8.73
N LEU A 34 -8.65 1.33 -7.51
CA LEU A 34 -8.46 2.08 -6.27
C LEU A 34 -7.56 1.27 -5.33
N ARG A 35 -6.50 1.88 -4.83
CA ARG A 35 -5.64 1.30 -3.79
C ARG A 35 -5.78 2.09 -2.49
N VAL A 36 -6.25 1.44 -1.44
CA VAL A 36 -6.39 2.03 -0.09
C VAL A 36 -5.21 1.60 0.76
N ILE A 37 -4.36 2.55 1.14
CA ILE A 37 -3.24 2.27 2.05
C ILE A 37 -3.77 2.12 3.47
N THR A 38 -3.49 0.97 4.10
CA THR A 38 -3.98 0.62 5.44
C THR A 38 -2.89 0.68 6.51
N GLY A 39 -1.60 0.72 6.12
CA GLY A 39 -0.49 0.72 7.07
C GLY A 39 0.86 0.97 6.40
N GLY A 40 1.84 1.39 7.21
CA GLY A 40 3.22 1.61 6.77
C GLY A 40 3.52 2.97 6.13
N PHE A 41 2.51 3.77 5.82
CA PHE A 41 2.72 5.13 5.31
C PHE A 41 3.16 6.08 6.45
N PRO A 42 4.15 6.96 6.23
CA PRO A 42 4.56 7.93 7.25
C PRO A 42 3.43 8.87 7.69
N PRO A 43 3.42 9.35 8.95
CA PRO A 43 2.41 10.30 9.41
C PRO A 43 2.47 11.61 8.61
N LEU A 44 1.29 12.12 8.22
CA LEU A 44 1.15 13.38 7.48
C LEU A 44 0.93 14.55 8.43
N ALA A 45 1.73 15.60 8.28
CA ALA A 45 1.60 16.82 9.07
C ALA A 45 0.36 17.65 8.67
N GLY A 46 -0.16 18.40 9.64
CA GLY A 46 -1.25 19.37 9.47
C GLY A 46 -2.63 18.91 9.93
N ASP A 47 -3.44 19.87 10.37
CA ASP A 47 -4.73 19.61 11.04
C ASP A 47 -5.91 19.41 10.08
N THR A 48 -5.74 19.81 8.81
CA THR A 48 -6.77 19.70 7.78
C THR A 48 -6.39 18.68 6.70
N ILE A 49 -7.39 18.13 6.01
CA ILE A 49 -7.15 17.23 4.87
C ILE A 49 -6.33 17.92 3.78
N LEU A 50 -6.54 19.21 3.53
CA LEU A 50 -5.75 19.97 2.56
C LEU A 50 -4.29 20.14 2.98
N ALA A 51 -4.02 20.36 4.27
CA ALA A 51 -2.66 20.40 4.79
C ALA A 51 -1.97 19.03 4.66
N LYS A 52 -2.66 17.94 5.03
CA LYS A 52 -2.15 16.57 4.87
C LYS A 52 -1.89 16.21 3.42
N ARG A 53 -2.77 16.61 2.49
CA ARG A 53 -2.57 16.45 1.04
C ARG A 53 -1.32 17.19 0.56
N ARG A 54 -1.08 18.40 1.06
CA ARG A 54 0.12 19.18 0.73
C ARG A 54 1.38 18.48 1.23
N ALA A 55 1.39 18.03 2.49
CA ALA A 55 2.47 17.26 3.09
C ALA A 55 2.77 15.98 2.29
N ALA A 56 1.74 15.21 1.93
CA ALA A 56 1.89 13.99 1.12
C ALA A 56 2.57 14.28 -0.23
N ARG A 57 2.16 15.36 -0.90
CA ARG A 57 2.72 15.77 -2.19
C ARG A 57 4.15 16.28 -2.09
N GLU A 58 4.47 17.10 -1.09
CA GLU A 58 5.75 17.79 -1.01
C GLU A 58 6.85 16.94 -0.37
N GLN A 59 6.49 16.01 0.53
CA GLN A 59 7.46 15.22 1.30
C GLN A 59 7.51 13.74 0.87
N PHE A 60 6.40 13.19 0.35
CA PHE A 60 6.24 11.75 0.14
C PHE A 60 5.87 11.35 -1.30
N ASP A 61 6.12 12.22 -2.29
CA ASP A 61 5.85 11.90 -3.70
C ASP A 61 6.63 10.67 -4.22
N HIS A 62 7.78 10.37 -3.63
CA HIS A 62 8.54 9.16 -3.94
C HIS A 62 7.75 7.88 -3.61
N LEU A 63 6.96 7.86 -2.53
CA LEU A 63 6.08 6.73 -2.20
C LEU A 63 4.90 6.65 -3.17
N ARG A 64 4.32 7.80 -3.53
CA ARG A 64 3.26 7.85 -4.56
C ARG A 64 3.75 7.22 -5.87
N ARG A 65 4.94 7.61 -6.34
CA ARG A 65 5.55 7.07 -7.57
C ARG A 65 5.86 5.58 -7.46
N ALA A 66 6.26 5.08 -6.29
CA ALA A 66 6.52 3.66 -6.09
C ALA A 66 5.23 2.80 -6.02
N LEU A 67 4.11 3.38 -5.61
CA LEU A 67 2.84 2.67 -5.40
C LEU A 67 1.88 2.75 -6.59
N MET A 68 2.15 3.64 -7.54
CA MET A 68 1.35 3.87 -8.74
C MET A 68 2.13 3.37 -9.97
N TRP A 69 1.39 2.91 -10.98
CA TRP A 69 1.88 2.45 -12.28
C TRP A 69 1.55 3.48 -13.35
#